data_AF-A0AAV6UZX0-F1
#
_entry.id   AF-A0AAV6UZX0-F1
#
_cell.length_a   1.000
_cell.length_b   1.000
_cell.length_c   1.000
_cell.angle_alpha   90.00
_cell.angle_beta   90.00
_cell.angle_gamma   90.00
#
_symmetry.space_group_name_H-M   'P 1'
#
loop_
_entity.id
_entity.type
_entity.pdbx_description
1 polymer ?
#
loop_
_entity_poly.entity_id
_entity_poly.type
_entity_poly.pdbx_seq_one_letter_code
_entity_poly.pdbx_strand_id
1 'polypeptide(L)'
;MRTILHKYNQLLISNNALREDINSTLLTLNAFRNKYHNIKRLLAIDKKTLAEVVRSATVSYQTGESVKYKSKLIKERAEIEEKKLEEKIKELKILVEQDKLMKEFVEYKLKDRSSSSETEESSRNEQIMAEQLEERRGIMAQIQTASNFKEVGQICKEYVKGEEANLMLFEKVNELSLEIEKLGEEVREESALLQKVTEQCKEQNDKDLALKQGVENSTKKLSKDSQHLEDNINAETAEFEKVKVIMERIYTFLSNVSSQQVAFTIDKGITDDNVLQYLGSLEQRVTDLVLWKTFSSVPNQTLAKVK
;
A
#
# COMPACT_ATOMS: atom_id res chain seq x y z
N MET A 1 -59.37 58.25 -3.53
CA MET A 1 -58.00 58.04 -4.06
C MET A 1 -56.91 58.08 -2.98
N ARG A 2 -56.85 59.11 -2.12
CA ARG A 2 -55.75 59.29 -1.14
C ARG A 2 -55.59 58.16 -0.11
N THR A 3 -56.69 57.59 0.39
CA THR A 3 -56.70 56.43 1.32
C THR A 3 -56.26 55.13 0.66
N ILE A 4 -56.59 54.92 -0.62
CA ILE A 4 -56.19 53.75 -1.40
C ILE A 4 -54.67 53.79 -1.65
N LEU A 5 -54.14 54.96 -2.03
CA LEU A 5 -52.71 55.16 -2.22
C LEU A 5 -51.91 54.97 -0.91
N HIS A 6 -52.44 55.45 0.22
CA HIS A 6 -51.82 55.23 1.53
C HIS A 6 -51.76 53.74 1.90
N LYS A 7 -52.86 53.00 1.71
CA LYS A 7 -52.91 51.56 1.95
C LYS A 7 -51.97 50.79 1.02
N TYR A 8 -51.88 51.19 -0.25
CA TYR A 8 -50.92 50.63 -1.20
C TYR A 8 -49.47 50.88 -0.77
N ASN A 9 -49.13 52.10 -0.34
CA ASN A 9 -47.80 52.42 0.17
C ASN A 9 -47.46 51.64 1.45
N GLN A 10 -48.42 51.44 2.36
CA GLN A 10 -48.22 50.58 3.53
C GLN A 10 -47.96 49.12 3.13
N LEU A 11 -48.68 48.59 2.14
CA LEU A 11 -48.45 47.25 1.61
C LEU A 11 -47.08 47.12 0.94
N LEU A 12 -46.61 48.14 0.22
CA LEU A 12 -45.27 48.16 -0.35
C LEU A 12 -44.17 48.16 0.72
N ILE A 13 -44.33 48.96 1.77
CA ILE A 13 -43.38 48.99 2.90
C ILE A 13 -43.36 47.63 3.60
N SER A 14 -44.53 47.04 3.86
CA SER A 14 -44.63 45.69 4.45
C SER A 14 -44.01 44.63 3.55
N ASN A 15 -44.23 44.70 2.23
CA ASN A 15 -43.64 43.76 1.27
C ASN A 15 -42.11 43.90 1.24
N ASN A 16 -41.58 45.13 1.32
CA ASN A 16 -40.15 45.36 1.34
C ASN A 16 -39.51 44.82 2.63
N ALA A 17 -40.15 45.05 3.79
CA ALA A 17 -39.70 44.48 5.06
C ALA A 17 -39.68 42.94 5.03
N LEU A 18 -40.73 42.31 4.49
CA LEU A 18 -40.77 40.85 4.32
C LEU A 18 -39.67 40.33 3.39
N ARG A 19 -39.33 41.06 2.31
CA ARG A 19 -38.21 40.69 1.43
C ARG A 19 -36.87 40.77 2.15
N GLU A 20 -36.67 41.77 2.99
CA GLU A 20 -35.46 41.93 3.79
C GLU A 20 -35.32 40.81 4.83
N ASP A 21 -36.42 40.45 5.50
CA ASP A 21 -36.48 39.32 6.43
C ASP A 21 -36.20 37.98 5.74
N ILE A 22 -36.78 37.77 4.54
CA ILE A 22 -36.49 36.58 3.73
C ILE A 22 -35.00 36.53 3.36
N ASN A 23 -34.43 37.64 2.90
CA ASN A 23 -33.02 37.70 2.53
C ASN A 23 -32.10 37.45 3.72
N SER A 24 -32.38 38.04 4.89
CA SER A 24 -31.59 37.81 6.10
C SER A 24 -31.68 36.34 6.56
N THR A 25 -32.86 35.73 6.47
CA THR A 25 -33.07 34.31 6.79
C THR A 25 -32.34 33.39 5.80
N LEU A 26 -32.32 33.72 4.51
CA LEU A 26 -31.59 32.95 3.50
C LEU A 26 -30.07 33.04 3.71
N LEU A 27 -29.54 34.22 4.06
CA LEU A 27 -28.13 34.40 4.38
C LEU A 27 -27.72 33.58 5.61
N THR A 28 -28.52 33.61 6.67
CA THR A 28 -28.25 32.82 7.88
C THR A 28 -28.35 31.32 7.60
N LEU A 29 -29.34 30.86 6.83
CA LEU A 29 -29.47 29.46 6.41
C LEU A 29 -28.25 28.99 5.62
N ASN A 30 -27.76 29.81 4.68
CA ASN A 30 -26.56 29.49 3.90
C ASN A 30 -25.33 29.38 4.82
N ALA A 31 -25.15 30.32 5.75
CA ALA A 31 -24.07 30.27 6.74
C ALA A 31 -24.16 29.00 7.62
N PHE A 32 -25.36 28.62 8.06
CA PHE A 32 -25.60 27.37 8.80
C PHE A 32 -25.29 26.13 7.96
N ARG A 33 -25.71 26.09 6.70
CA ARG A 33 -25.45 24.97 5.79
C ARG A 33 -23.95 24.78 5.56
N ASN A 34 -23.21 25.87 5.39
CA ASN A 34 -21.76 25.85 5.23
C ASN A 34 -21.07 25.31 6.50
N LYS A 35 -21.48 25.79 7.69
CA LYS A 35 -20.99 25.26 8.97
C LYS A 35 -21.30 23.77 9.13
N TYR A 36 -22.53 23.36 8.84
CA TYR A 36 -22.94 21.96 8.92
C TYR A 36 -22.12 21.07 7.98
N HIS A 37 -21.90 21.49 6.73
CA HIS A 37 -21.10 20.73 5.78
C HIS A 37 -19.63 20.62 6.24
N ASN A 38 -19.07 21.69 6.80
CA ASN A 38 -17.72 21.66 7.36
C ASN A 38 -17.62 20.70 8.55
N ILE A 39 -18.58 20.74 9.48
CA ILE A 39 -18.64 19.81 10.62
C ILE A 39 -18.76 18.36 10.13
N LYS A 40 -19.62 18.10 9.15
CA LYS A 40 -19.78 16.77 8.55
C LYS A 40 -18.46 16.27 7.92
N ARG A 41 -17.73 17.15 7.25
CA ARG A 41 -16.41 16.84 6.66
C ARG A 41 -15.37 16.54 7.74
N LEU A 42 -15.28 17.38 8.78
CA LEU A 42 -14.36 17.17 9.91
C LEU A 42 -14.64 15.84 10.60
N LEU A 43 -15.92 15.53 10.87
CA LEU A 43 -16.32 14.26 11.49
C LEU A 43 -15.96 13.05 10.62
N ALA A 44 -16.00 13.17 9.29
CA ALA A 44 -15.54 12.10 8.40
C ALA A 44 -14.02 11.91 8.45
N ILE A 45 -13.26 13.01 8.53
CA ILE A 45 -11.80 12.99 8.69
C ILE A 45 -11.44 12.34 10.03
N ASP A 46 -12.06 12.77 11.14
CA ASP A 46 -11.78 12.25 12.48
C ASP A 46 -12.09 10.75 12.60
N LYS A 47 -13.16 10.27 11.95
CA LYS A 47 -13.44 8.83 11.88
C LYS A 47 -12.34 8.07 11.14
N LYS A 48 -11.82 8.65 10.06
CA LYS A 48 -10.73 8.06 9.29
C LYS A 48 -9.43 8.02 10.09
N THR A 49 -9.06 9.13 10.75
CA THR A 49 -7.85 9.20 11.57
C THR A 49 -7.96 8.28 12.79
N LEU A 50 -9.13 8.20 13.44
CA LEU A 50 -9.38 7.26 14.52
C LEU A 50 -9.20 5.80 14.06
N ALA A 51 -9.74 5.43 12.91
CA ALA A 51 -9.58 4.09 12.35
C ALA A 51 -8.11 3.76 12.01
N GLU A 52 -7.34 4.76 11.58
CA GLU A 52 -5.91 4.62 11.31
C GLU A 52 -5.09 4.45 12.59
N VAL A 53 -5.37 5.25 13.62
CA VAL A 53 -4.73 5.13 14.94
C VAL A 53 -5.03 3.78 15.58
N VAL A 54 -6.28 3.32 15.52
CA VAL A 54 -6.66 1.99 16.04
C VAL A 54 -5.90 0.89 15.30
N ARG A 55 -5.84 0.95 13.95
CA ARG A 55 -5.10 -0.03 13.16
C ARG A 55 -3.61 -0.03 13.51
N SER A 56 -2.99 1.14 13.64
CA SER A 56 -1.59 1.29 14.03
C SER A 56 -1.32 0.71 15.44
N ALA A 57 -2.22 0.99 16.39
CA ALA A 57 -2.15 0.43 17.74
C ALA A 57 -2.29 -1.10 17.74
N THR A 58 -3.22 -1.66 16.95
CA THR A 58 -3.40 -3.11 16.82
C THR A 58 -2.15 -3.78 16.24
N VAL A 59 -1.56 -3.22 15.19
CA VAL A 59 -0.31 -3.75 14.59
C VAL A 59 0.85 -3.70 15.58
N SER A 60 1.00 -2.57 16.30
CA SER A 60 2.03 -2.41 17.32
C SER A 60 1.87 -3.42 18.45
N TYR A 61 0.62 -3.67 18.87
CA TYR A 61 0.29 -4.65 19.90
C TYR A 61 0.63 -6.09 19.46
N GLN A 62 0.18 -6.50 18.27
CA GLN A 62 0.48 -7.81 17.69
C GLN A 62 1.98 -8.04 17.52
N THR A 63 2.71 -7.01 17.07
CA THR A 63 4.17 -7.06 16.94
C THR A 63 4.82 -7.22 18.32
N GLY A 64 4.35 -6.48 19.32
CA GLY A 64 4.80 -6.60 20.70
C GLY A 64 4.56 -7.98 21.29
N GLU A 65 3.41 -8.60 21.03
CA GLU A 65 3.13 -9.98 21.45
C GLU A 65 4.04 -11.00 20.76
N SER A 66 4.26 -10.86 19.45
CA SER A 66 5.18 -11.72 18.70
C SER A 66 6.61 -11.64 19.25
N VAL A 67 7.09 -10.43 19.54
CA VAL A 67 8.42 -10.21 20.12
C VAL A 67 8.52 -10.79 21.53
N LYS A 68 7.50 -10.60 22.38
CA LYS A 68 7.43 -11.19 23.72
C LYS A 68 7.46 -12.72 23.65
N TYR A 69 6.70 -13.31 22.73
CA TYR A 69 6.70 -14.75 22.51
C TYR A 69 8.08 -15.27 22.08
N LYS A 70 8.72 -14.62 21.08
CA LYS A 70 10.09 -14.97 20.65
C LYS A 70 11.10 -14.80 21.77
N SER A 71 11.01 -13.73 22.56
CA SER A 71 11.89 -13.51 23.71
C SER A 71 11.73 -14.59 24.77
N LYS A 72 10.50 -15.03 25.06
CA LYS A 72 10.25 -16.15 25.97
C LYS A 72 10.89 -17.45 25.46
N LEU A 73 10.71 -17.75 24.18
CA LEU A 73 11.30 -18.95 23.56
C LEU A 73 12.85 -18.92 23.61
N ILE A 74 13.46 -17.77 23.33
CA ILE A 74 14.92 -17.60 23.42
C ILE A 74 15.41 -17.80 24.86
N LYS A 75 14.68 -17.26 25.86
CA LYS A 75 15.02 -17.47 27.28
C LYS A 75 14.94 -18.93 27.68
N GLU A 76 13.86 -19.62 27.30
CA GLU A 76 13.69 -21.05 27.59
C GLU A 76 14.80 -21.89 26.94
N ARG A 77 15.17 -21.57 25.69
CA ARG A 77 16.29 -22.23 25.01
C ARG A 77 17.62 -21.96 25.73
N ALA A 78 17.86 -20.72 26.17
CA ALA A 78 19.07 -20.36 26.90
C ALA A 78 19.15 -21.09 28.26
N GLU A 79 18.05 -21.22 28.99
CA GLU A 79 17.98 -21.97 30.24
C GLU A 79 18.28 -23.47 30.03
N ILE A 80 17.78 -24.06 28.94
CA ILE A 80 18.08 -25.45 28.58
C ILE A 80 19.57 -25.61 28.25
N GLU A 81 20.14 -24.68 27.49
CA GLU A 81 21.55 -24.71 27.11
C GLU A 81 22.47 -24.52 28.32
N GLU A 82 22.12 -23.61 29.25
CA GLU A 82 22.81 -23.43 30.52
C GLU A 82 22.84 -24.71 31.34
N LYS A 83 21.70 -25.40 31.47
CA LYS A 83 21.64 -26.71 32.16
C LYS A 83 22.54 -27.76 31.50
N LYS A 84 22.54 -27.84 30.16
CA LYS A 84 23.42 -28.76 29.42
C LYS A 84 24.89 -28.43 29.62
N LEU A 85 25.25 -27.15 29.65
CA LEU A 85 26.61 -26.70 29.93
C LEU A 85 27.02 -27.01 31.37
N GLU A 86 26.13 -26.84 32.35
CA GLU A 86 26.37 -27.22 33.74
C GLU A 86 26.61 -28.73 33.89
N GLU A 87 25.81 -29.57 33.23
CA GLU A 87 25.99 -31.02 33.18
C GLU A 87 27.37 -31.37 32.59
N LYS A 88 27.71 -30.77 31.46
CA LYS A 88 29.01 -30.98 30.79
C LYS A 88 30.18 -30.54 31.65
N ILE A 89 30.05 -29.44 32.39
CA ILE A 89 31.07 -28.99 33.36
C ILE A 89 31.22 -30.00 34.50
N LYS A 90 30.14 -30.60 34.99
CA LYS A 90 30.20 -31.64 36.04
C LYS A 90 30.91 -32.90 35.53
N GLU A 91 30.59 -33.36 34.32
CA GLU A 91 31.27 -34.50 33.68
C GLU A 91 32.76 -34.25 33.51
N LEU A 92 33.14 -33.07 32.99
CA LEU A 92 34.55 -32.69 32.82
C LEU A 92 35.29 -32.62 34.16
N LYS A 93 34.65 -32.12 35.23
CA LYS A 93 35.24 -32.14 36.58
C LYS A 93 35.51 -33.57 37.07
N ILE A 94 34.58 -34.49 36.87
CA ILE A 94 34.75 -35.90 37.24
C ILE A 94 35.92 -36.51 36.45
N LEU A 95 35.99 -36.25 35.14
CA LEU A 95 37.07 -36.76 34.29
C LEU A 95 38.44 -36.22 34.71
N VAL A 96 38.52 -34.94 35.08
CA VAL A 96 39.76 -34.32 35.61
C VAL A 96 40.16 -34.94 36.95
N GLU A 97 39.20 -35.20 37.84
CA GLU A 97 39.45 -35.88 39.12
C GLU A 97 39.99 -37.31 38.89
N GLN A 98 39.37 -38.05 37.96
CA GLN A 98 39.82 -39.39 37.55
C GLN A 98 41.22 -39.37 36.94
N ASP A 99 41.52 -38.39 36.08
CA ASP A 99 42.86 -38.23 35.48
C ASP A 99 43.91 -37.88 36.55
N LYS A 100 43.55 -37.06 37.54
CA LYS A 100 44.41 -36.74 38.68
C LYS A 100 44.69 -37.98 39.54
N LEU A 101 43.65 -38.75 39.89
CA LEU A 101 43.78 -40.01 40.64
C LEU A 101 44.64 -41.02 39.88
N MET A 102 44.47 -41.11 38.55
CA MET A 102 45.26 -42.00 37.72
C MET A 102 46.72 -41.57 37.63
N LYS A 103 46.99 -40.25 37.54
CA LYS A 103 48.35 -39.72 37.65
C LYS A 103 48.99 -40.04 38.99
N GLU A 104 48.29 -39.78 40.09
CA GLU A 104 48.76 -40.12 41.45
C GLU A 104 49.02 -41.63 41.60
N PHE A 105 48.16 -42.48 41.05
CA PHE A 105 48.34 -43.93 41.04
C PHE A 105 49.55 -44.38 40.22
N VAL A 106 49.75 -43.79 39.03
CA VAL A 106 50.91 -44.05 38.17
C VAL A 106 52.19 -43.58 38.87
N GLU A 107 52.17 -42.42 39.52
CA GLU A 107 53.28 -41.87 40.29
C GLU A 107 53.63 -42.78 41.47
N TYR A 108 52.62 -43.30 42.19
CA TYR A 108 52.79 -44.30 43.23
C TYR A 108 53.38 -45.60 42.69
N LYS A 109 52.86 -46.14 41.57
CA LYS A 109 53.39 -47.36 40.94
C LYS A 109 54.80 -47.19 40.37
N LEU A 110 55.14 -46.02 39.84
CA LEU A 110 56.50 -45.68 39.41
C LEU A 110 57.46 -45.59 40.61
N LYS A 111 57.00 -45.02 41.73
CA LYS A 111 57.76 -44.95 42.98
C LYS A 111 57.97 -46.34 43.59
N ASP A 112 56.95 -47.20 43.57
CA ASP A 112 57.00 -48.60 44.02
C ASP A 112 57.93 -49.45 43.12
N ARG A 113 57.91 -49.22 41.80
CA ARG A 113 58.86 -49.81 40.83
C ARG A 113 60.29 -49.27 40.93
N SER A 114 60.50 -48.07 41.48
CA SER A 114 61.85 -47.57 41.76
C SER A 114 62.50 -48.22 43.00
N SER A 115 61.72 -48.98 43.79
CA SER A 115 62.16 -49.77 44.95
C SER A 115 62.04 -51.29 44.78
N SER A 116 61.73 -51.78 43.58
CA SER A 116 61.81 -53.21 43.26
C SER A 116 62.33 -53.39 41.84
N SER A 117 63.61 -53.78 41.77
CA SER A 117 64.22 -54.36 40.57
C SER A 117 63.52 -55.66 40.21
N GLU A 118 63.20 -55.79 38.91
CA GLU A 118 63.02 -57.05 38.16
C GLU A 118 61.87 -57.94 38.69
N THR A 119 61.12 -58.72 37.93
CA THR A 119 61.33 -59.47 36.70
C THR A 119 59.94 -59.81 36.15
N GLU A 120 59.89 -60.06 34.84
CA GLU A 120 59.08 -61.10 34.17
C GLU A 120 57.67 -61.40 34.69
N GLU A 121 56.64 -61.05 33.90
CA GLU A 121 55.51 -61.95 33.61
C GLU A 121 54.71 -61.41 32.43
N SER A 122 54.88 -62.00 31.24
CA SER A 122 53.78 -62.17 30.28
C SER A 122 54.10 -63.22 29.22
N SER A 123 54.51 -64.40 29.66
CA SER A 123 54.54 -65.61 28.85
C SER A 123 53.30 -66.45 29.19
N ARG A 124 52.14 -66.05 28.64
CA ARG A 124 50.91 -66.86 28.64
C ARG A 124 49.88 -66.30 27.67
N ASN A 125 50.22 -66.23 26.38
CA ASN A 125 49.24 -66.06 25.30
C ASN A 125 49.72 -66.62 23.95
N GLU A 126 50.60 -67.62 23.94
CA GLU A 126 51.30 -68.05 22.72
C GLU A 126 50.61 -69.17 21.94
N GLN A 127 49.56 -69.81 22.45
CA GLN A 127 48.98 -70.98 21.77
C GLN A 127 47.70 -70.73 20.98
N ILE A 128 46.98 -69.62 21.22
CA ILE A 128 45.84 -69.21 20.37
C ILE A 128 46.30 -68.22 19.27
N MET A 129 47.40 -67.50 19.52
CA MET A 129 47.99 -66.58 18.55
C MET A 129 48.74 -67.28 17.42
N ALA A 130 49.23 -68.51 17.61
CA ALA A 130 50.09 -69.20 16.63
C ALA A 130 49.36 -69.58 15.32
N GLU A 131 48.10 -70.04 15.41
CA GLU A 131 47.29 -70.38 14.22
C GLU A 131 46.81 -69.13 13.47
N GLN A 132 46.40 -68.08 14.20
CA GLN A 132 46.05 -66.79 13.60
C GLN A 132 47.27 -66.02 13.07
N LEU A 133 48.47 -66.27 13.62
CA LEU A 133 49.72 -65.70 13.12
C LEU A 133 50.10 -66.28 11.77
N GLU A 134 49.82 -67.55 11.52
CA GLU A 134 50.27 -68.21 10.30
C GLU A 134 49.35 -67.91 9.11
N GLU A 135 48.04 -67.75 9.37
CA GLU A 135 47.11 -67.21 8.38
C GLU A 135 47.36 -65.71 8.10
N ARG A 136 47.63 -64.90 9.15
CA ARG A 136 48.07 -63.51 8.98
C ARG A 136 49.42 -63.39 8.28
N ARG A 137 50.39 -64.27 8.55
CA ARG A 137 51.69 -64.30 7.84
C ARG A 137 51.54 -64.62 6.37
N GLY A 138 50.61 -65.51 6.01
CA GLY A 138 50.29 -65.81 4.61
C GLY A 138 49.75 -64.60 3.83
N ILE A 139 48.80 -63.87 4.43
CA ILE A 139 48.26 -62.62 3.87
C ILE A 139 49.35 -61.53 3.84
N MET A 140 50.19 -61.48 4.87
CA MET A 140 51.25 -60.48 5.00
C MET A 140 52.39 -60.70 3.98
N ALA A 141 52.73 -61.95 3.65
CA ALA A 141 53.67 -62.29 2.58
C ALA A 141 53.13 -61.93 1.17
N GLN A 142 51.82 -62.04 0.96
CA GLN A 142 51.18 -61.56 -0.27
C GLN A 142 51.18 -60.02 -0.38
N ILE A 143 51.01 -59.31 0.73
CA ILE A 143 51.10 -57.83 0.74
C ILE A 143 52.55 -57.35 0.52
N GLN A 144 53.54 -58.08 1.05
CA GLN A 144 54.97 -57.76 0.92
C GLN A 144 55.52 -57.98 -0.51
N THR A 145 54.86 -58.82 -1.31
CA THR A 145 55.21 -59.05 -2.72
C THR A 145 54.51 -58.07 -3.66
N ALA A 146 53.35 -57.55 -3.26
CA ALA A 146 52.61 -56.52 -4.01
C ALA A 146 53.10 -55.09 -3.74
N SER A 147 53.62 -54.83 -2.53
CA SER A 147 54.09 -53.51 -2.09
C SER A 147 55.60 -53.57 -1.88
N ASN A 148 56.40 -52.89 -2.72
CA ASN A 148 57.88 -52.97 -2.78
C ASN A 148 58.64 -52.47 -1.51
N PHE A 149 58.05 -52.53 -0.32
CA PHE A 149 58.61 -52.06 0.95
C PHE A 149 58.99 -53.22 1.88
N LYS A 150 60.24 -53.22 2.37
CA LYS A 150 60.86 -54.35 3.09
C LYS A 150 60.50 -54.46 4.58
N GLU A 151 59.79 -53.50 5.16
CA GLU A 151 59.51 -53.46 6.60
C GLU A 151 58.00 -53.39 6.88
N VAL A 152 57.47 -54.43 7.55
CA VAL A 152 56.04 -54.59 7.86
C VAL A 152 55.47 -53.37 8.62
N GLY A 153 56.26 -52.75 9.48
CA GLY A 153 55.86 -51.55 10.22
C GLY A 153 55.63 -50.32 9.32
N GLN A 154 56.26 -50.24 8.15
CA GLN A 154 56.06 -49.14 7.21
C GLN A 154 54.76 -49.32 6.42
N ILE A 155 54.45 -50.56 6.02
CA ILE A 155 53.18 -50.89 5.34
C ILE A 155 51.99 -50.61 6.26
N CYS A 156 52.04 -51.05 7.53
CA CYS A 156 50.98 -50.73 8.48
C CYS A 156 50.84 -49.21 8.71
N LYS A 157 51.95 -48.45 8.75
CA LYS A 157 51.89 -46.99 8.88
C LYS A 157 51.29 -46.31 7.66
N GLU A 158 51.62 -46.75 6.44
CA GLU A 158 51.01 -46.22 5.22
C GLU A 158 49.54 -46.62 5.10
N TYR A 159 49.19 -47.83 5.51
CA TYR A 159 47.80 -48.29 5.53
C TYR A 159 46.96 -47.52 6.55
N VAL A 160 47.47 -47.29 7.77
CA VAL A 160 46.81 -46.46 8.79
C VAL A 160 46.65 -45.02 8.29
N LYS A 161 47.67 -44.43 7.64
CA LYS A 161 47.54 -43.10 7.02
C LYS A 161 46.50 -43.08 5.90
N GLY A 162 46.43 -44.14 5.09
CA GLY A 162 45.41 -44.30 4.05
C GLY A 162 44.01 -44.48 4.63
N GLU A 163 43.89 -45.21 5.74
CA GLU A 163 42.63 -45.41 6.46
C GLU A 163 42.17 -44.11 7.13
N GLU A 164 43.05 -43.37 7.79
CA GLU A 164 42.77 -42.04 8.34
C GLU A 164 42.33 -41.06 7.24
N ALA A 165 43.01 -41.07 6.09
CA ALA A 165 42.63 -40.25 4.94
C ALA A 165 41.26 -40.64 4.37
N ASN A 166 40.96 -41.93 4.27
CA ASN A 166 39.66 -42.42 3.85
C ASN A 166 38.56 -42.10 4.86
N LEU A 167 38.84 -42.18 6.16
CA LEU A 167 37.90 -41.83 7.22
C LEU A 167 37.55 -40.35 7.15
N MET A 168 38.56 -39.47 7.01
CA MET A 168 38.35 -38.04 6.81
C MET A 168 37.55 -37.74 5.53
N LEU A 169 37.82 -38.48 4.45
CA LEU A 169 37.06 -38.32 3.20
C LEU A 169 35.60 -38.76 3.39
N PHE A 170 35.37 -39.85 4.12
CA PHE A 170 34.03 -40.37 4.40
C PHE A 170 33.24 -39.39 5.29
N GLU A 171 33.86 -38.86 6.33
CA GLU A 171 33.29 -37.80 7.17
C GLU A 171 32.92 -36.59 6.32
N LYS A 172 33.83 -36.13 5.46
CA LYS A 172 33.56 -34.99 4.57
C LYS A 172 32.46 -35.25 3.56
N VAL A 173 32.40 -36.46 2.98
CA VAL A 173 31.30 -36.85 2.08
C VAL A 173 29.97 -36.87 2.83
N ASN A 174 29.98 -37.29 4.09
CA ASN A 174 28.78 -37.32 4.92
C ASN A 174 28.33 -35.89 5.31
N GLU A 175 29.27 -35.01 5.65
CA GLU A 175 29.01 -33.57 5.88
C GLU A 175 28.42 -32.91 4.62
N LEU A 176 29.02 -33.15 3.45
CA LEU A 176 28.51 -32.63 2.18
C LEU A 176 27.13 -33.21 1.84
N SER A 177 26.86 -34.47 2.18
CA SER A 177 25.54 -35.08 1.97
C SER A 177 24.47 -34.43 2.84
N LEU A 178 24.80 -34.13 4.11
CA LEU A 178 23.92 -33.37 5.00
C LEU A 178 23.70 -31.94 4.51
N GLU A 179 24.75 -31.29 4.00
CA GLU A 179 24.66 -29.95 3.41
C GLU A 179 23.76 -29.93 2.17
N ILE A 180 23.89 -30.93 1.29
CA ILE A 180 23.02 -31.11 0.12
C ILE A 180 21.56 -31.30 0.53
N GLU A 181 21.30 -32.11 1.57
CA GLU A 181 19.94 -32.32 2.07
C GLU A 181 19.33 -31.02 2.62
N LYS A 182 20.11 -30.28 3.40
CA LYS A 182 19.70 -28.99 3.96
C LYS A 182 19.43 -27.95 2.87
N LEU A 183 20.35 -27.79 1.90
CA LEU A 183 20.16 -26.89 0.77
C LEU A 183 18.96 -27.33 -0.09
N GLY A 184 18.74 -28.64 -0.26
CA GLY A 184 17.57 -29.17 -0.94
C GLY A 184 16.25 -28.85 -0.24
N GLU A 185 16.24 -28.80 1.09
CA GLU A 185 15.09 -28.37 1.88
C GLU A 185 14.85 -26.85 1.76
N GLU A 186 15.90 -26.03 1.87
CA GLU A 186 15.83 -24.58 1.68
C GLU A 186 15.29 -24.21 0.28
N VAL A 187 15.79 -24.88 -0.77
CA VAL A 187 15.31 -24.68 -2.16
C VAL A 187 13.84 -25.10 -2.30
N ARG A 188 13.41 -26.18 -1.63
CA ARG A 188 12.00 -26.59 -1.64
C ARG A 188 11.11 -25.55 -0.95
N GLU A 189 11.51 -25.05 0.21
CA GLU A 189 10.77 -23.99 0.90
C GLU A 189 10.67 -22.72 0.05
N GLU A 190 11.78 -22.26 -0.54
CA GLU A 190 11.81 -21.06 -1.37
C GLU A 190 10.98 -21.23 -2.64
N SER A 191 11.01 -22.42 -3.27
CA SER A 191 10.17 -22.74 -4.43
C SER A 191 8.68 -22.71 -4.10
N ALA A 192 8.28 -23.20 -2.91
CA ALA A 192 6.90 -23.16 -2.44
C ALA A 192 6.44 -21.72 -2.15
N LEU A 193 7.32 -20.89 -1.59
CA LEU A 193 7.06 -19.46 -1.39
C LEU A 193 6.90 -18.73 -2.73
N LEU A 194 7.78 -18.97 -3.70
CA LEU A 194 7.68 -18.40 -5.04
C LEU A 194 6.38 -18.80 -5.75
N GLN A 195 5.96 -20.05 -5.62
CA GLN A 195 4.68 -20.50 -6.18
C GLN A 195 3.51 -19.74 -5.55
N LYS A 196 3.48 -19.64 -4.22
CA LYS A 196 2.43 -18.91 -3.50
C LYS A 196 2.39 -17.42 -3.90
N VAL A 197 3.54 -16.77 -4.01
CA VAL A 197 3.63 -15.37 -4.47
C VAL A 197 3.14 -15.25 -5.92
N THR A 198 3.50 -16.20 -6.79
CA THR A 198 3.05 -16.20 -8.18
C THR A 198 1.53 -16.35 -8.29
N GLU A 199 0.92 -17.21 -7.49
CA GLU A 199 -0.54 -17.38 -7.41
C GLU A 199 -1.23 -16.09 -6.92
N GLN A 200 -0.69 -15.46 -5.87
CA GLN A 200 -1.19 -14.17 -5.37
C GLN A 200 -1.07 -13.06 -6.41
N CYS A 201 0.06 -12.99 -7.14
CA CYS A 201 0.25 -12.01 -8.21
C CYS A 201 -0.74 -12.23 -9.36
N LYS A 202 -1.05 -13.47 -9.74
CA LYS A 202 -2.07 -13.78 -10.76
C LYS A 202 -3.45 -13.31 -10.31
N GLU A 203 -3.87 -13.67 -9.11
CA GLU A 203 -5.18 -13.27 -8.56
C GLU A 203 -5.31 -11.74 -8.45
N GLN A 204 -4.23 -11.07 -8.05
CA GLN A 204 -4.20 -9.61 -7.96
C GLN A 204 -4.23 -8.96 -9.35
N ASN A 205 -3.52 -9.52 -10.34
CA ASN A 205 -3.54 -9.01 -11.70
C ASN A 205 -4.93 -9.17 -12.36
N ASP A 206 -5.64 -10.26 -12.08
CA ASP A 206 -7.02 -10.48 -12.56
C ASP A 206 -7.98 -9.44 -11.95
N LYS A 207 -7.85 -9.15 -10.65
CA LYS A 207 -8.61 -8.09 -9.97
C LYS A 207 -8.29 -6.71 -10.54
N ASP A 208 -7.01 -6.42 -10.78
CA ASP A 208 -6.56 -5.15 -11.36
C ASP A 208 -7.05 -4.99 -12.81
N LEU A 209 -7.08 -6.07 -13.60
CA LEU A 209 -7.62 -6.06 -14.96
C LEU A 209 -9.12 -5.77 -14.95
N ALA A 210 -9.88 -6.44 -14.07
CA ALA A 210 -11.32 -6.19 -13.92
C ALA A 210 -11.60 -4.75 -13.46
N LEU A 211 -10.81 -4.22 -12.53
CA LEU A 211 -10.91 -2.83 -12.07
C LEU A 211 -10.62 -1.85 -13.21
N LYS A 212 -9.54 -2.07 -13.97
CA LYS A 212 -9.19 -1.24 -15.14
C LYS A 212 -10.31 -1.21 -16.17
N GLN A 213 -10.88 -2.37 -16.51
CA GLN A 213 -12.02 -2.45 -17.43
C GLN A 213 -13.25 -1.72 -16.88
N GLY A 214 -13.53 -1.82 -15.57
CA GLY A 214 -14.63 -1.10 -14.93
C GLY A 214 -14.45 0.43 -14.96
N VAL A 215 -13.24 0.90 -14.70
CA VAL A 215 -12.87 2.32 -14.79
C VAL A 215 -12.99 2.80 -16.24
N GLU A 216 -12.42 2.07 -17.20
CA GLU A 216 -12.45 2.43 -18.62
C GLU A 216 -13.89 2.52 -19.16
N ASN A 217 -14.76 1.56 -18.79
CA ASN A 217 -16.17 1.60 -19.14
C ASN A 217 -16.90 2.80 -18.54
N SER A 218 -16.58 3.16 -17.29
CA SER A 218 -17.16 4.32 -16.61
C SER A 218 -16.70 5.63 -17.24
N THR A 219 -15.41 5.74 -17.58
CA THR A 219 -14.83 6.89 -18.29
C THR A 219 -15.43 7.04 -19.69
N LYS A 220 -15.62 5.94 -20.43
CA LYS A 220 -16.29 5.97 -21.75
C LYS A 220 -17.73 6.45 -21.66
N LYS A 221 -18.49 6.02 -20.65
CA LYS A 221 -19.86 6.50 -20.41
C LYS A 221 -19.86 7.99 -20.09
N LEU A 222 -19.06 8.40 -19.11
CA LEU A 222 -18.98 9.80 -18.69
C LEU A 222 -18.52 10.72 -19.84
N SER A 223 -17.59 10.26 -20.68
CA SER A 223 -17.15 10.99 -21.87
C SER A 223 -18.26 11.18 -22.90
N LYS A 224 -19.08 10.15 -23.14
CA LYS A 224 -20.25 10.26 -24.03
C LYS A 224 -21.29 11.23 -23.47
N ASP A 225 -21.57 11.14 -22.17
CA ASP A 225 -22.52 12.04 -21.51
C ASP A 225 -22.03 13.49 -21.54
N SER A 226 -20.74 13.73 -21.30
CA SER A 226 -20.11 15.06 -21.42
C SER A 226 -20.20 15.60 -22.84
N GLN A 227 -19.92 14.78 -23.85
CA GLN A 227 -20.02 15.18 -25.26
C GLN A 227 -21.45 15.56 -25.63
N HIS A 228 -22.44 14.78 -25.18
CA HIS A 228 -23.85 15.11 -25.42
C HIS A 228 -24.27 16.42 -24.72
N LEU A 229 -23.73 16.72 -23.53
CA LEU A 229 -23.99 17.99 -22.85
C LEU A 229 -23.33 19.17 -23.59
N GLU A 230 -22.10 18.99 -24.09
CA GLU A 230 -21.43 20.01 -24.91
C GLU A 230 -22.18 20.27 -26.22
N ASP A 231 -22.63 19.22 -26.92
CA ASP A 231 -23.41 19.33 -28.15
C ASP A 231 -24.73 20.08 -27.89
N ASN A 232 -25.41 19.80 -26.77
CA ASN A 232 -26.61 20.52 -26.36
C ASN A 232 -26.33 22.00 -26.06
N ILE A 233 -25.28 22.31 -25.30
CA ILE A 233 -24.89 23.70 -24.99
C ILE A 233 -24.54 24.44 -26.27
N ASN A 234 -23.84 23.81 -27.21
CA ASN A 234 -23.50 24.39 -28.50
C ASN A 234 -24.76 24.66 -29.34
N ALA A 235 -25.74 23.75 -29.33
CA ALA A 235 -27.02 23.95 -30.00
C ALA A 235 -27.82 25.13 -29.39
N GLU A 236 -27.94 25.19 -28.06
CA GLU A 236 -28.61 26.29 -27.36
C GLU A 236 -27.90 27.63 -27.60
N THR A 237 -26.57 27.65 -27.61
CA THR A 237 -25.77 28.85 -27.91
C THR A 237 -25.99 29.31 -29.35
N ALA A 238 -26.09 28.38 -30.30
CA ALA A 238 -26.39 28.72 -31.70
C ALA A 238 -27.81 29.28 -31.88
N GLU A 239 -28.80 28.78 -31.13
CA GLU A 239 -30.14 29.38 -31.10
C GLU A 239 -30.13 30.77 -30.46
N PHE A 240 -29.38 30.94 -29.36
CA PHE A 240 -29.23 32.23 -28.70
C PHE A 240 -28.56 33.27 -29.61
N GLU A 241 -27.55 32.88 -30.40
CA GLU A 241 -26.90 33.77 -31.36
C GLU A 241 -27.86 34.23 -32.46
N LYS A 242 -28.76 33.35 -32.94
CA LYS A 242 -29.82 33.75 -33.88
C LYS A 242 -30.74 34.82 -33.26
N VAL A 243 -31.08 34.69 -31.97
CA VAL A 243 -31.89 35.68 -31.26
C VAL A 243 -31.17 37.03 -31.19
N LYS A 244 -29.86 37.06 -30.91
CA LYS A 244 -29.08 38.31 -30.93
C LYS A 244 -29.11 39.00 -32.28
N VAL A 245 -28.88 38.26 -33.37
CA VAL A 245 -28.92 38.81 -34.74
C VAL A 245 -30.31 39.40 -35.06
N ILE A 246 -31.39 38.74 -34.63
CA ILE A 246 -32.75 39.27 -34.80
C ILE A 246 -32.94 40.56 -33.99
N MET A 247 -32.48 40.61 -32.74
CA MET A 247 -32.54 41.80 -31.90
C MET A 247 -31.77 42.98 -32.52
N GLU A 248 -30.55 42.74 -33.02
CA GLU A 248 -29.76 43.75 -33.73
C GLU A 248 -30.52 44.28 -34.94
N ARG A 249 -31.15 43.41 -35.74
CA ARG A 249 -31.94 43.81 -36.89
C ARG A 249 -33.15 44.67 -36.51
N ILE A 250 -33.89 44.31 -35.46
CA ILE A 250 -35.04 45.10 -34.99
C ILE A 250 -34.55 46.45 -34.45
N TYR A 251 -33.42 46.47 -33.73
CA TYR A 251 -32.81 47.70 -33.25
C TYR A 251 -32.42 48.63 -34.39
N THR A 252 -31.72 48.13 -35.42
CA THR A 252 -31.37 48.92 -36.62
C THR A 252 -32.62 49.41 -37.36
N PHE A 253 -33.68 48.59 -37.42
CA PHE A 253 -34.94 49.02 -38.03
C PHE A 253 -35.57 50.18 -37.25
N LEU A 254 -35.63 50.10 -35.92
CA LEU A 254 -36.20 51.15 -35.08
C LEU A 254 -35.35 52.42 -35.05
N SER A 255 -34.02 52.32 -35.12
CA SER A 255 -33.13 53.49 -35.21
C SER A 255 -33.32 54.28 -36.50
N ASN A 256 -33.74 53.63 -37.59
CA ASN A 256 -34.03 54.29 -38.86
C ASN A 256 -35.39 55.00 -38.87
N VAL A 257 -36.33 54.59 -38.02
CA VAL A 257 -37.70 55.13 -37.95
C VAL A 257 -37.79 56.35 -37.03
N SER A 258 -36.82 56.57 -36.14
CA SER A 258 -36.86 57.69 -35.19
C SER A 258 -35.48 58.27 -34.89
N SER A 259 -35.39 59.60 -34.96
CA SER A 259 -34.18 60.41 -34.73
C SER A 259 -33.76 60.55 -33.25
N GLN A 260 -34.36 59.80 -32.32
CA GLN A 260 -33.90 59.74 -30.93
C GLN A 260 -33.08 58.46 -30.73
N GLN A 261 -31.76 58.61 -30.69
CA GLN A 261 -30.85 57.57 -30.25
C GLN A 261 -31.18 57.22 -28.79
N VAL A 262 -31.47 55.95 -28.53
CA VAL A 262 -31.52 55.43 -27.16
C VAL A 262 -30.10 55.46 -26.64
N ALA A 263 -29.83 56.34 -25.67
CA ALA A 263 -28.54 56.43 -25.02
C ALA A 263 -28.29 55.17 -24.19
N PHE A 264 -27.69 54.16 -24.80
CA PHE A 264 -26.89 53.18 -24.08
C PHE A 264 -25.42 53.57 -24.19
N THR A 265 -24.83 53.89 -23.04
CA THR A 265 -23.39 53.78 -22.87
C THR A 265 -23.03 52.30 -22.97
N ILE A 266 -22.65 51.81 -24.14
CA ILE A 266 -21.66 50.75 -24.39
C ILE A 266 -21.50 50.69 -25.92
N ASP A 267 -20.34 51.14 -26.38
CA ASP A 267 -19.92 51.22 -27.79
C ASP A 267 -19.55 49.82 -28.37
N LYS A 268 -20.10 48.74 -27.82
CA LYS A 268 -19.65 47.35 -28.08
C LYS A 268 -20.82 46.34 -28.05
N GLY A 269 -21.73 46.42 -29.02
CA GLY A 269 -22.60 45.31 -29.46
C GLY A 269 -23.47 44.60 -28.40
N ILE A 270 -24.28 43.63 -28.86
CA ILE A 270 -25.08 42.78 -27.98
C ILE A 270 -24.20 41.61 -27.48
N THR A 271 -23.89 41.61 -26.18
CA THR A 271 -23.12 40.58 -25.43
C THR A 271 -24.06 39.82 -24.50
N ASP A 272 -23.76 38.57 -24.15
CA ASP A 272 -24.62 37.70 -23.31
C ASP A 272 -25.14 38.38 -22.03
N ASP A 273 -24.30 39.18 -21.37
CA ASP A 273 -24.66 39.91 -20.14
C ASP A 273 -25.59 41.11 -20.37
N ASN A 274 -25.61 41.66 -21.57
CA ASN A 274 -26.34 42.89 -21.90
C ASN A 274 -27.65 42.62 -22.69
N VAL A 275 -27.85 41.42 -23.22
CA VAL A 275 -29.02 41.03 -24.04
C VAL A 275 -30.34 41.35 -23.34
N LEU A 276 -30.46 41.07 -22.05
CA LEU A 276 -31.69 41.33 -21.30
C LEU A 276 -31.98 42.83 -21.13
N GLN A 277 -30.94 43.65 -20.94
CA GLN A 277 -31.07 45.10 -20.86
C GLN A 277 -31.44 45.71 -22.21
N TYR A 278 -30.86 45.18 -23.31
CA TYR A 278 -31.26 45.56 -24.67
C TYR A 278 -32.72 45.20 -24.97
N LEU A 279 -33.17 43.99 -24.61
CA LEU A 279 -34.56 43.58 -24.82
C LEU A 279 -35.55 44.46 -24.04
N GLY A 280 -35.30 44.73 -22.75
CA GLY A 280 -36.19 45.60 -21.97
C GLY A 280 -36.29 47.02 -22.52
N SER A 281 -35.18 47.54 -23.06
CA SER A 281 -35.15 48.86 -23.70
C SER A 281 -35.86 48.87 -25.06
N LEU A 282 -35.74 47.78 -25.80
CA LEU A 282 -36.48 47.56 -27.05
C LEU A 282 -37.99 47.51 -26.80
N GLU A 283 -38.43 46.77 -25.79
CA GLU A 283 -39.84 46.67 -25.39
C GLU A 283 -40.42 48.04 -25.01
N GLN A 284 -39.68 48.82 -24.21
CA GLN A 284 -40.09 50.18 -23.87
C GLN A 284 -40.23 51.05 -25.13
N ARG A 285 -39.28 50.96 -26.07
CA ARG A 285 -39.32 51.75 -27.30
C ARG A 285 -40.47 51.36 -28.23
N VAL A 286 -40.71 50.07 -28.41
CA VAL A 286 -41.84 49.56 -29.21
C VAL A 286 -43.15 50.04 -28.60
N THR A 287 -43.27 49.99 -27.27
CA THR A 287 -44.45 50.49 -26.54
C THR A 287 -44.67 51.99 -26.79
N ASP A 288 -43.62 52.81 -26.70
CA ASP A 288 -43.69 54.24 -26.97
C ASP A 288 -44.08 54.54 -28.43
N LEU A 289 -43.58 53.77 -29.39
CA LEU A 289 -43.91 53.95 -30.82
C LEU A 289 -45.36 53.56 -31.12
N VAL A 290 -45.85 52.48 -30.50
CA VAL A 290 -47.27 52.08 -30.58
C VAL A 290 -48.14 53.16 -29.94
N LEU A 291 -47.77 53.69 -28.78
CA LEU A 291 -48.47 54.80 -28.12
C LEU A 291 -48.48 56.07 -28.98
N TRP A 292 -47.35 56.42 -29.62
CA TRP A 292 -47.31 57.57 -30.52
C TRP A 292 -48.22 57.40 -31.74
N LYS A 293 -48.27 56.19 -32.31
CA LYS A 293 -49.16 55.88 -33.44
C LYS A 293 -50.64 55.93 -33.03
N THR A 294 -51.01 55.41 -31.86
CA THR A 294 -52.39 55.49 -31.37
C THR A 294 -52.79 56.94 -31.07
N PHE A 295 -51.89 57.75 -30.52
CA PHE A 295 -52.13 59.18 -30.28
C PHE A 295 -52.28 59.96 -31.60
N SER A 296 -51.47 59.67 -32.61
CA SER A 296 -51.53 60.30 -33.93
C SER A 296 -52.72 59.82 -34.78
N SER A 297 -53.34 58.69 -34.41
CA SER A 297 -54.52 58.13 -35.08
C SER A 297 -55.85 58.65 -34.52
N VAL A 298 -55.84 59.46 -33.44
CA VAL A 298 -57.04 60.18 -32.98
C VAL A 298 -57.22 61.40 -33.88
N PRO A 299 -58.23 61.44 -34.78
CA PRO A 299 -58.40 62.55 -35.69
C PRO A 299 -58.88 63.78 -34.94
N ASN A 300 -58.29 64.93 -35.28
CA ASN A 300 -58.82 66.28 -35.06
C ASN A 300 -60.32 66.38 -35.45
N GLN A 301 -61.24 66.10 -34.52
CA GLN A 301 -62.68 66.27 -34.73
C GLN A 301 -63.36 67.30 -33.80
N THR A 302 -62.61 68.11 -33.05
CA THR A 302 -63.21 69.08 -32.11
C THR A 302 -62.77 70.54 -32.29
N LEU A 303 -62.42 70.98 -33.51
CA LEU A 303 -62.18 72.42 -33.78
C LEU A 303 -62.85 72.97 -35.06
N ALA A 304 -64.00 72.41 -35.47
CA ALA A 304 -64.88 73.08 -36.43
C ALA A 304 -66.35 72.79 -36.09
N LYS A 305 -67.15 73.87 -35.93
CA LYS A 305 -68.51 73.97 -35.35
C LYS A 305 -68.43 74.25 -33.84
N VAL A 306 -68.83 75.39 -33.29
CA VAL A 306 -70.02 76.21 -33.57
C VAL A 306 -69.73 77.67 -33.19
N LYS A 307 -70.18 78.58 -34.05
CA LYS A 307 -70.46 79.99 -33.79
C LYS A 307 -71.83 80.09 -33.13
#